data_AF-A0A507FI42-F1
#
_entry.id   AF-A0A507FI42-F1
#
_cell.length_a   1.000
_cell.length_b   1.000
_cell.length_c   1.000
_cell.angle_alpha   90.00
_cell.angle_beta   90.00
_cell.angle_gamma   90.00
#
_symmetry.space_group_name_H-M   'P 1'
#
loop_
_entity.id
_entity.type
_entity.pdbx_description
1 polymer ?
#
loop_
_entity_poly.entity_id
_entity_poly.type
_entity_poly.pdbx_seq_one_letter_code
_entity_poly.pdbx_strand_id
1 'polypeptide(L)'
;MRVSSVLLVLAVGISQGTAQSACPLGAAGPFAGMAVGPVALTYAKQFTLEIVNAFTATVTVAGKQITLAACNGPASPSAIVVPVSSVSVQQTAVLGFLERLGKLSSVSSIDKQYATSDCALNLPTAAASNAAVTFGSASGNLDVAAAILSETSPLAMAEWVLFFDAFYAGTGNGKTVFDGIVSQYKCLAGKVQKYRESNEEKYGTDPVVVISASDFKANSIIAPTNIPFWTTVFTDAGGVPLIAQDASTFASMAHSADVVFDATFEGATEYNIKLWSTIHGGLTPTSRGYPFLNGFQSQIWRFDERAANGYDDFYQSSPAQPDLLLADFNTAYNPFWLRNLANSATYTQSKGSNCAGRTTFSQYFDGKLCPAREYVPNVGRLEKPASLPSSSNTGGSTGSSNNGSNVSSGSLTAGVIGGIAGGVAAGLIVACLAVWCIGKRRAKAGLDERDRGSFAWVSDAAANRRFVRIGEENDVGLGRVDAEEGTANYLTARRSG
;
A
#
# COMPACT_ATOMS: atom_id res chain seq x y z
N MET A 1 -35.78 -18.82 -29.42
CA MET A 1 -34.74 -18.36 -30.37
C MET A 1 -33.44 -19.09 -30.05
N ARG A 2 -32.95 -19.92 -30.98
CA ARG A 2 -31.65 -20.61 -30.82
C ARG A 2 -30.56 -19.61 -31.16
N VAL A 3 -29.77 -19.21 -30.16
CA VAL A 3 -28.58 -18.38 -30.37
C VAL A 3 -27.45 -19.33 -30.76
N SER A 4 -27.08 -19.33 -32.03
CA SER A 4 -25.89 -20.03 -32.52
C SER A 4 -24.65 -19.32 -32.00
N SER A 5 -23.85 -20.01 -31.20
CA SER A 5 -22.51 -19.59 -30.79
C SER A 5 -21.59 -19.59 -32.02
N VAL A 6 -21.30 -18.40 -32.55
CA VAL A 6 -20.28 -18.20 -33.59
C VAL A 6 -18.93 -18.08 -32.89
N LEU A 7 -18.07 -19.08 -33.05
CA LEU A 7 -16.68 -19.06 -32.63
C LEU A 7 -15.90 -18.11 -33.56
N LEU A 8 -15.73 -16.86 -33.14
CA LEU A 8 -14.95 -15.87 -33.88
C LEU A 8 -13.46 -16.11 -33.61
N VAL A 9 -12.76 -16.76 -34.55
CA VAL A 9 -11.30 -16.88 -34.53
C VAL A 9 -10.71 -15.53 -34.93
N LEU A 10 -10.33 -14.70 -33.95
CA LEU A 10 -9.62 -13.44 -34.21
C LEU A 10 -8.18 -13.75 -34.64
N ALA A 11 -7.85 -13.44 -35.89
CA ALA A 11 -6.47 -13.40 -36.36
C ALA A 11 -5.78 -12.17 -35.74
N VAL A 12 -4.88 -12.41 -34.78
CA VAL A 12 -3.95 -11.38 -34.29
C VAL A 12 -2.95 -11.10 -35.40
N GLY A 13 -2.92 -9.86 -35.91
CA GLY A 13 -1.95 -9.44 -36.91
C GLY A 13 -0.57 -9.30 -36.28
N ILE A 14 0.27 -10.33 -36.40
CA ILE A 14 1.66 -10.31 -35.94
C ILE A 14 2.52 -9.79 -37.11
N SER A 15 3.14 -8.61 -36.96
CA SER A 15 4.08 -8.08 -37.94
C SER A 15 5.40 -8.86 -37.89
N GLN A 16 5.75 -9.59 -38.95
CA GLN A 16 7.02 -10.31 -39.02
C GLN A 16 8.17 -9.34 -39.39
N GLY A 17 8.96 -8.96 -38.39
CA GLY A 17 10.17 -8.16 -38.55
C GLY A 17 11.39 -8.97 -38.99
N THR A 18 12.35 -8.27 -39.61
CA THR A 18 13.62 -8.70 -40.22
C THR A 18 14.49 -9.69 -39.43
N ALA A 19 15.22 -10.55 -40.16
CA ALA A 19 16.38 -11.38 -39.77
C ALA A 19 16.46 -11.74 -38.26
N GLN A 20 15.82 -12.85 -37.90
CA GLN A 20 15.82 -13.39 -36.55
C GLN A 20 17.26 -13.68 -36.08
N SER A 21 17.70 -12.99 -35.03
CA SER A 21 18.92 -13.33 -34.30
C SER A 21 18.92 -14.83 -33.94
N ALA A 22 20.07 -15.49 -34.00
CA ALA A 22 20.21 -16.92 -33.70
C ALA A 22 19.44 -17.29 -32.42
N CYS A 23 18.60 -18.32 -32.51
CA CYS A 23 17.76 -18.77 -31.40
C CYS A 23 18.63 -19.15 -30.19
N PRO A 24 18.46 -18.51 -29.01
CA PRO A 24 19.32 -18.77 -27.84
C PRO A 24 18.99 -20.10 -27.14
N LEU A 25 18.04 -20.89 -27.66
CA LEU A 25 17.54 -22.10 -27.03
C LEU A 25 18.31 -23.34 -27.49
N GLY A 26 18.61 -24.24 -26.55
CA GLY A 26 19.24 -25.52 -26.84
C GLY A 26 18.32 -26.47 -27.62
N ALA A 27 18.90 -27.46 -28.30
CA ALA A 27 18.20 -28.39 -29.20
C ALA A 27 17.08 -29.20 -28.56
N ALA A 28 17.07 -29.36 -27.23
CA ALA A 28 16.00 -30.06 -26.53
C ALA A 28 14.66 -29.30 -26.57
N GLY A 29 14.70 -27.98 -26.78
CA GLY A 29 13.56 -27.09 -26.62
C GLY A 29 13.42 -26.57 -25.18
N PRO A 30 12.84 -25.38 -24.98
CA PRO A 30 12.78 -24.72 -23.68
C PRO A 30 11.85 -25.45 -22.69
N PHE A 31 10.93 -26.27 -23.18
CA PHE A 31 9.94 -26.96 -22.35
C PHE A 31 10.24 -28.45 -22.16
N ALA A 32 11.41 -28.93 -22.60
CA ALA A 32 11.75 -30.36 -22.62
C ALA A 32 11.75 -31.05 -21.24
N GLY A 33 11.95 -30.29 -20.16
CA GLY A 33 11.93 -30.78 -18.79
C GLY A 33 10.58 -30.58 -18.07
N MET A 34 9.60 -30.00 -18.75
CA MET A 34 8.27 -29.77 -18.19
C MET A 34 7.33 -30.92 -18.57
N ALA A 35 6.44 -31.28 -17.67
CA ALA A 35 5.41 -32.27 -17.97
C ALA A 35 4.48 -31.71 -19.06
N VAL A 36 4.24 -32.50 -20.10
CA VAL A 36 3.22 -32.18 -21.12
C VAL A 36 1.85 -32.20 -20.47
N GLY A 37 1.05 -31.18 -20.77
CA GLY A 37 -0.28 -30.94 -20.21
C GLY A 37 -0.35 -29.63 -19.41
N PRO A 38 -1.45 -29.45 -18.66
CA PRO A 38 -1.66 -28.24 -17.86
C PRO A 38 -0.57 -28.05 -16.81
N VAL A 39 0.00 -26.84 -16.78
CA VAL A 39 0.87 -26.40 -15.68
C VAL A 39 -0.02 -26.09 -14.48
N ALA A 40 0.25 -26.75 -13.35
CA ALA A 40 -0.51 -26.55 -12.13
C ALA A 40 -0.29 -25.14 -11.59
N LEU A 41 -1.35 -24.32 -11.65
CA LEU A 41 -1.41 -23.01 -10.99
C LEU A 41 -2.05 -23.19 -9.61
N THR A 42 -1.39 -22.69 -8.58
CA THR A 42 -1.85 -22.85 -7.20
C THR A 42 -2.91 -21.80 -6.86
N TYR A 43 -2.65 -20.54 -7.20
CA TYR A 43 -3.40 -19.38 -6.75
C TYR A 43 -4.15 -18.69 -7.89
N ALA A 44 -3.50 -18.39 -9.01
CA ALA A 44 -4.10 -17.70 -10.15
C ALA A 44 -5.26 -18.50 -10.75
N LYS A 45 -6.30 -17.79 -11.18
CA LYS A 45 -7.52 -18.36 -11.78
C LYS A 45 -7.88 -17.74 -13.12
N GLN A 46 -7.26 -16.61 -13.46
CA GLN A 46 -7.64 -15.81 -14.62
C GLN A 46 -6.82 -16.12 -15.88
N PHE A 47 -5.88 -17.08 -15.79
CA PHE A 47 -5.22 -17.67 -16.95
C PHE A 47 -4.97 -19.17 -16.79
N THR A 48 -4.68 -19.86 -17.88
CA THR A 48 -4.12 -21.21 -17.89
C THR A 48 -2.85 -21.25 -18.72
N LEU A 49 -1.94 -22.15 -18.37
CA LEU A 49 -0.71 -22.44 -19.10
C LEU A 49 -0.65 -23.96 -19.34
N GLU A 50 -0.44 -24.36 -20.58
CA GLU A 50 -0.36 -25.77 -20.98
C GLU A 50 0.89 -26.00 -21.82
N ILE A 51 1.70 -27.00 -21.44
CA ILE A 51 2.84 -27.43 -22.25
C ILE A 51 2.35 -28.47 -23.25
N VAL A 52 2.40 -28.16 -24.54
CA VAL A 52 1.93 -29.07 -25.60
C VAL A 52 3.04 -30.07 -25.95
N ASN A 53 4.28 -29.59 -26.05
CA ASN A 53 5.48 -30.39 -26.28
C ASN A 53 6.72 -29.57 -25.90
N ALA A 54 7.92 -30.11 -26.14
CA ALA A 54 9.18 -29.48 -25.78
C ALA A 54 9.43 -28.09 -26.43
N PHE A 55 8.71 -27.75 -27.49
CA PHE A 55 8.84 -26.52 -28.27
C PHE A 55 7.58 -25.66 -28.31
N THR A 56 6.47 -26.12 -27.76
CA THR A 56 5.17 -25.43 -27.86
C THR A 56 4.47 -25.40 -26.53
N ALA A 57 4.00 -24.22 -26.15
CA ALA A 57 3.12 -24.00 -25.02
C ALA A 57 1.91 -23.18 -25.46
N THR A 58 0.81 -23.32 -24.73
CA THR A 58 -0.41 -22.56 -24.95
C THR A 58 -0.77 -21.83 -23.68
N VAL A 59 -1.12 -20.55 -23.82
CA VAL A 59 -1.60 -19.72 -22.72
C VAL A 59 -3.00 -19.26 -23.04
N THR A 60 -3.93 -19.38 -22.09
CA THR A 60 -5.30 -18.88 -22.27
C THR A 60 -5.59 -17.81 -21.23
N VAL A 61 -6.06 -16.64 -21.67
CA VAL A 61 -6.46 -15.52 -20.81
C VAL A 61 -7.74 -14.89 -21.37
N ALA A 62 -8.72 -14.64 -20.52
CA ALA A 62 -10.02 -14.08 -20.92
C ALA A 62 -10.67 -14.80 -22.13
N GLY A 63 -10.52 -16.13 -22.20
CA GLY A 63 -11.02 -16.95 -23.31
C GLY A 63 -10.21 -16.86 -24.62
N LYS A 64 -9.17 -16.01 -24.68
CA LYS A 64 -8.24 -15.92 -25.81
C LYS A 64 -7.10 -16.91 -25.61
N GLN A 65 -6.96 -17.85 -26.54
CA GLN A 65 -5.85 -18.79 -26.58
C GLN A 65 -4.68 -18.21 -27.39
N ILE A 66 -3.48 -18.31 -26.86
CA ILE A 66 -2.22 -17.82 -27.43
C ILE A 66 -1.26 -18.99 -27.51
N THR A 67 -0.78 -19.30 -28.71
CA THR A 67 0.25 -20.32 -28.91
C THR A 67 1.63 -19.69 -28.87
N LEU A 68 2.52 -20.25 -28.06
CA LEU A 68 3.92 -19.90 -27.95
C LEU A 68 4.75 -21.00 -28.61
N ALA A 69 5.60 -20.64 -29.57
CA ALA A 69 6.47 -21.58 -30.28
C ALA A 69 7.93 -21.19 -30.09
N ALA A 70 8.76 -22.13 -29.64
CA ALA A 70 10.19 -21.91 -29.49
C ALA A 70 10.84 -21.58 -30.83
N CYS A 71 11.80 -20.63 -30.84
CA CYS A 71 12.47 -20.19 -32.07
C CYS A 71 13.27 -21.28 -32.81
N ASN A 72 13.59 -22.39 -32.15
CA ASN A 72 14.25 -23.56 -32.74
C ASN A 72 13.29 -24.74 -32.97
N GLY A 73 11.99 -24.53 -32.73
CA GLY A 73 10.95 -25.51 -32.97
C GLY A 73 10.31 -25.36 -34.36
N PRO A 74 9.35 -26.25 -34.69
CA PRO A 74 8.56 -26.12 -35.91
C PRO A 74 7.76 -24.80 -35.90
N ALA A 75 7.89 -24.02 -36.98
CA ALA A 75 7.21 -22.75 -37.11
C ALA A 75 5.70 -22.93 -37.29
N SER A 76 4.91 -22.21 -36.49
CA SER A 76 3.47 -22.05 -36.71
C SER A 76 3.21 -20.57 -37.07
N PRO A 77 2.54 -20.27 -38.21
CA PRO A 77 2.33 -18.90 -38.67
C PRO A 77 1.60 -17.99 -37.69
N SER A 78 0.76 -18.56 -36.81
CA SER A 78 -0.03 -17.82 -35.81
C SER A 78 0.58 -17.82 -34.41
N ALA A 79 1.69 -18.54 -34.19
CA ALA A 79 2.32 -18.61 -32.89
C ALA A 79 3.25 -17.42 -32.63
N ILE A 80 3.29 -16.98 -31.39
CA ILE A 80 4.30 -16.03 -30.91
C ILE A 80 5.59 -16.79 -30.71
N VAL A 81 6.65 -16.33 -31.37
CA VAL A 81 7.98 -16.95 -31.26
C VAL A 81 8.63 -16.58 -29.93
N VAL A 82 9.08 -17.58 -29.18
CA VAL A 82 9.72 -17.41 -27.86
C VAL A 82 11.20 -17.88 -27.85
N PRO A 83 12.07 -17.24 -27.05
CA PRO A 83 11.82 -16.06 -26.23
C PRO A 83 11.56 -14.82 -27.11
N VAL A 84 10.62 -13.98 -26.69
CA VAL A 84 10.34 -12.72 -27.39
C VAL A 84 11.53 -11.78 -27.25
N SER A 85 11.93 -11.15 -28.35
CA SER A 85 13.06 -10.21 -28.38
C SER A 85 12.65 -8.80 -27.93
N SER A 86 11.39 -8.43 -28.14
CA SER A 86 10.86 -7.12 -27.81
C SER A 86 9.41 -7.18 -27.38
N VAL A 87 9.07 -6.41 -26.34
CA VAL A 87 7.70 -6.18 -25.90
C VAL A 87 7.38 -4.69 -25.86
N SER A 88 6.10 -4.37 -26.02
CA SER A 88 5.54 -3.04 -25.84
C SER A 88 4.51 -3.06 -24.72
N VAL A 89 4.61 -2.12 -23.77
CA VAL A 89 3.74 -2.08 -22.57
C VAL A 89 2.84 -0.85 -22.63
N GLN A 90 1.54 -1.08 -22.78
CA GLN A 90 0.50 -0.06 -22.93
C GLN A 90 -0.68 -0.33 -21.98
N GLN A 91 -0.42 -0.99 -20.85
CA GLN A 91 -1.40 -1.21 -19.80
C GLN A 91 -0.74 -1.40 -18.44
N THR A 92 -1.57 -1.37 -17.41
CA THR A 92 -1.19 -1.51 -16.02
C THR A 92 -0.74 -2.94 -15.67
N ALA A 93 -0.01 -3.10 -14.55
CA ALA A 93 0.34 -4.38 -13.92
C ALA A 93 1.32 -5.29 -14.69
N VAL A 94 1.71 -4.96 -15.92
CA VAL A 94 2.65 -5.80 -16.71
C VAL A 94 4.10 -5.59 -16.28
N LEU A 95 4.48 -4.33 -16.06
CA LEU A 95 5.86 -3.90 -15.89
C LEU A 95 6.54 -4.57 -14.69
N GLY A 96 5.87 -4.65 -13.55
CA GLY A 96 6.42 -5.26 -12.34
C GLY A 96 6.85 -6.73 -12.53
N PHE A 97 6.14 -7.49 -13.37
CA PHE A 97 6.52 -8.87 -13.69
C PHE A 97 7.78 -8.93 -14.54
N LEU A 98 7.90 -8.06 -15.54
CA LEU A 98 9.10 -7.98 -16.38
C LEU A 98 10.34 -7.57 -15.58
N GLU A 99 10.17 -6.68 -14.61
CA GLU A 99 11.24 -6.32 -13.66
C GLU A 99 11.63 -7.48 -12.75
N ARG A 100 10.65 -8.22 -12.21
CA ARG A 100 10.91 -9.39 -11.36
C ARG A 100 11.59 -10.54 -12.13
N LEU A 101 11.33 -10.68 -13.42
CA LEU A 101 11.98 -11.64 -14.31
C LEU A 101 13.35 -11.18 -14.84
N GLY A 102 13.76 -9.94 -14.56
CA GLY A 102 14.98 -9.37 -15.14
C GLY A 102 14.92 -9.18 -16.66
N LYS A 103 13.72 -8.94 -17.19
CA LYS A 103 13.44 -8.77 -18.63
C LYS A 103 13.11 -7.34 -19.00
N LEU A 104 13.41 -6.35 -18.16
CA LEU A 104 13.12 -4.94 -18.46
C LEU A 104 13.79 -4.46 -19.76
N SER A 105 14.95 -5.03 -20.12
CA SER A 105 15.68 -4.71 -21.35
C SER A 105 14.99 -5.16 -22.64
N SER A 106 14.00 -6.05 -22.58
CA SER A 106 13.19 -6.41 -23.76
C SER A 106 12.06 -5.41 -24.00
N VAL A 107 11.79 -4.49 -23.07
CA VAL A 107 10.75 -3.47 -23.25
C VAL A 107 11.24 -2.44 -24.26
N SER A 108 10.84 -2.65 -25.51
CA SER A 108 11.17 -1.77 -26.63
C SER A 108 10.43 -0.43 -26.59
N SER A 109 9.25 -0.41 -25.96
CA SER A 109 8.51 0.81 -25.69
C SER A 109 7.49 0.67 -24.57
N ILE A 110 7.18 1.78 -23.90
CA ILE A 110 6.17 1.87 -22.84
C ILE A 110 5.35 3.15 -22.97
N ASP A 111 4.05 3.08 -22.70
CA ASP A 111 3.25 4.29 -22.48
C ASP A 111 3.61 4.90 -21.11
N LYS A 112 3.95 6.20 -21.09
CA LYS A 112 4.62 6.86 -19.96
C LYS A 112 3.78 6.92 -18.69
N GLN A 113 2.46 6.77 -18.80
CA GLN A 113 1.58 6.64 -17.64
C GLN A 113 1.76 5.32 -16.86
N TYR A 114 2.34 4.30 -17.49
CA TYR A 114 2.62 3.01 -16.85
C TYR A 114 4.09 2.87 -16.40
N ALA A 115 4.93 3.85 -16.73
CA ALA A 115 6.34 3.90 -16.35
C ALA A 115 6.50 4.53 -14.95
N THR A 116 6.05 3.83 -13.90
CA THR A 116 6.03 4.36 -12.52
C THR A 116 7.22 3.97 -11.65
N SER A 117 7.98 2.95 -12.07
CA SER A 117 9.22 2.57 -11.40
C SER A 117 10.40 3.43 -11.85
N ASP A 118 11.38 3.59 -10.96
CA ASP A 118 12.61 4.36 -11.23
C ASP A 118 13.30 3.89 -12.52
N CYS A 119 13.31 2.58 -12.80
CA CYS A 119 13.94 2.05 -14.00
C CYS A 119 13.08 2.14 -15.25
N ALA A 120 11.77 1.97 -15.13
CA ALA A 120 10.87 2.07 -16.27
C ALA A 120 10.77 3.48 -16.84
N LEU A 121 11.02 4.51 -16.03
CA LEU A 121 11.06 5.90 -16.48
C LEU A 121 12.07 6.14 -17.62
N ASN A 122 13.16 5.37 -17.65
CA ASN A 122 14.19 5.45 -18.68
C ASN A 122 13.86 4.66 -19.95
N LEU A 123 12.78 3.88 -19.97
CA LEU A 123 12.39 3.09 -21.14
C LEU A 123 11.89 3.99 -22.28
N PRO A 124 12.03 3.57 -23.55
CA PRO A 124 11.55 4.35 -24.69
C PRO A 124 10.03 4.53 -24.64
N THR A 125 9.54 5.71 -25.05
CA THR A 125 8.08 5.97 -25.14
C THR A 125 7.46 5.17 -26.29
N ALA A 126 6.23 4.68 -26.11
CA ALA A 126 5.42 4.05 -27.15
C ALA A 126 5.27 4.95 -28.39
N ALA A 127 5.97 4.58 -29.47
CA ALA A 127 5.60 4.92 -30.84
C ALA A 127 4.89 3.73 -31.48
N ALA A 128 4.51 3.79 -32.76
CA ALA A 128 4.06 2.61 -33.50
C ALA A 128 5.13 1.51 -33.41
N SER A 129 4.95 0.57 -32.47
CA SER A 129 6.00 -0.36 -32.09
C SER A 129 5.92 -1.61 -32.95
N ASN A 130 7.03 -1.96 -33.63
CA ASN A 130 7.22 -3.28 -34.24
C ASN A 130 7.61 -4.33 -33.18
N ALA A 131 7.04 -4.23 -31.97
CA ALA A 131 7.33 -5.17 -30.89
C ALA A 131 6.80 -6.56 -31.24
N ALA A 132 7.50 -7.61 -30.84
CA ALA A 132 7.03 -8.98 -31.06
C ALA A 132 5.71 -9.24 -30.32
N VAL A 133 5.51 -8.60 -29.16
CA VAL A 133 4.28 -8.66 -28.38
C VAL A 133 3.95 -7.28 -27.83
N THR A 134 2.69 -6.86 -27.98
CA THR A 134 2.16 -5.63 -27.36
C THR A 134 1.13 -6.01 -26.32
N PHE A 135 1.36 -5.58 -25.08
CA PHE A 135 0.42 -5.69 -23.97
C PHE A 135 -0.40 -4.41 -23.86
N GLY A 136 -1.70 -4.48 -24.13
CA GLY A 136 -2.59 -3.31 -24.15
C GLY A 136 -4.01 -3.67 -24.57
N SER A 137 -4.92 -2.70 -24.48
CA SER A 137 -6.36 -2.89 -24.74
C SER A 137 -6.77 -2.70 -26.21
N ALA A 138 -5.90 -2.18 -27.07
CA ALA A 138 -6.20 -2.01 -28.49
C ALA A 138 -6.37 -3.37 -29.21
N SER A 139 -7.16 -3.38 -30.29
CA SER A 139 -7.36 -4.59 -31.09
C SER A 139 -6.04 -5.18 -31.57
N GLY A 140 -5.88 -6.50 -31.43
CA GLY A 140 -4.64 -7.21 -31.75
C GLY A 140 -3.65 -7.33 -30.58
N ASN A 141 -3.72 -6.45 -29.58
CA ASN A 141 -2.87 -6.53 -28.41
C ASN A 141 -3.31 -7.65 -27.45
N LEU A 142 -2.46 -7.93 -26.46
CA LEU A 142 -2.74 -8.83 -25.35
C LEU A 142 -3.18 -7.99 -24.14
N ASP A 143 -4.49 -7.88 -23.95
CA ASP A 143 -5.07 -7.27 -22.75
C ASP A 143 -5.07 -8.28 -21.61
N VAL A 144 -4.29 -8.00 -20.56
CA VAL A 144 -4.19 -8.87 -19.37
C VAL A 144 -4.39 -8.09 -18.07
N ALA A 145 -4.45 -6.76 -18.11
CA ALA A 145 -4.45 -5.94 -16.91
C ALA A 145 -5.69 -6.19 -16.05
N ALA A 146 -6.88 -6.21 -16.68
CA ALA A 146 -8.13 -6.48 -15.97
C ALA A 146 -8.15 -7.90 -15.36
N ALA A 147 -7.60 -8.89 -16.08
CA ALA A 147 -7.52 -10.26 -15.60
C ALA A 147 -6.62 -10.36 -14.36
N ILE A 148 -5.41 -9.77 -14.39
CA ILE A 148 -4.49 -9.70 -13.24
C ILE A 148 -5.17 -9.01 -12.05
N LEU A 149 -5.73 -7.82 -12.26
CA LEU A 149 -6.33 -7.02 -11.19
C LEU A 149 -7.65 -7.61 -10.64
N SER A 150 -8.22 -8.61 -11.31
CA SER A 150 -9.40 -9.35 -10.85
C SER A 150 -9.06 -10.60 -10.00
N GLU A 151 -7.77 -10.95 -9.88
CA GLU A 151 -7.37 -12.04 -8.99
C GLU A 151 -7.70 -11.70 -7.53
N THR A 152 -8.21 -12.70 -6.79
CA THR A 152 -8.81 -12.46 -5.46
C THR A 152 -7.83 -12.51 -4.30
N SER A 153 -6.55 -12.81 -4.55
CA SER A 153 -5.51 -12.82 -3.53
C SER A 153 -4.18 -12.25 -4.06
N PRO A 154 -3.34 -11.69 -3.19
CA PRO A 154 -2.03 -11.15 -3.59
C PRO A 154 -1.12 -12.20 -4.23
N LEU A 155 -1.13 -13.44 -3.73
CA LEU A 155 -0.34 -14.54 -4.31
C LEU A 155 -0.90 -15.01 -5.66
N ALA A 156 -2.21 -14.89 -5.89
CA ALA A 156 -2.80 -15.16 -7.20
C ALA A 156 -2.35 -14.14 -8.24
N MET A 157 -2.29 -12.85 -7.88
CA MET A 157 -1.69 -11.82 -8.74
C MET A 157 -0.23 -12.15 -9.05
N ALA A 158 0.58 -12.48 -8.03
CA ALA A 158 2.00 -12.76 -8.24
C ALA A 158 2.29 -14.00 -9.10
N GLU A 159 1.42 -15.01 -9.11
CA GLU A 159 1.62 -16.22 -9.92
C GLU A 159 1.54 -15.95 -11.43
N TRP A 160 1.00 -14.80 -11.85
CA TRP A 160 1.11 -14.31 -13.23
C TRP A 160 2.55 -14.12 -13.71
N VAL A 161 3.54 -14.10 -12.82
CA VAL A 161 4.95 -14.16 -13.23
C VAL A 161 5.26 -15.37 -14.11
N LEU A 162 4.53 -16.49 -13.94
CA LEU A 162 4.62 -17.68 -14.79
C LEU A 162 4.07 -17.43 -16.20
N PHE A 163 2.97 -16.68 -16.32
CA PHE A 163 2.41 -16.24 -17.59
C PHE A 163 3.45 -15.46 -18.39
N PHE A 164 4.10 -14.46 -17.76
CA PHE A 164 5.08 -13.62 -18.43
C PHE A 164 6.37 -14.38 -18.76
N ASP A 165 6.84 -15.27 -17.88
CA ASP A 165 8.05 -16.07 -18.12
C ASP A 165 7.91 -17.03 -19.31
N ALA A 166 6.69 -17.49 -19.61
CA ALA A 166 6.42 -18.32 -20.78
C ALA A 166 6.77 -17.62 -22.10
N PHE A 167 6.54 -16.31 -22.22
CA PHE A 167 6.96 -15.50 -23.38
C PHE A 167 8.49 -15.42 -23.54
N TYR A 168 9.22 -15.66 -22.46
CA TYR A 168 10.68 -15.75 -22.46
C TYR A 168 11.18 -17.18 -22.41
N ALA A 169 10.34 -18.15 -22.76
CA ALA A 169 10.69 -19.56 -22.83
C ALA A 169 11.31 -20.08 -21.51
N GLY A 170 10.83 -19.58 -20.36
CA GLY A 170 11.33 -19.97 -19.03
C GLY A 170 12.67 -19.35 -18.61
N THR A 171 13.29 -18.52 -19.46
CA THR A 171 14.63 -17.97 -19.20
C THR A 171 14.65 -16.87 -18.12
N GLY A 172 13.50 -16.48 -17.57
CA GLY A 172 13.40 -15.60 -16.41
C GLY A 172 13.31 -16.35 -15.08
N ASN A 173 13.30 -17.69 -15.08
CA ASN A 173 13.15 -18.53 -13.88
C ASN A 173 11.88 -18.20 -13.08
N GLY A 174 10.76 -17.97 -13.76
CA GLY A 174 9.52 -17.49 -13.18
C GLY A 174 9.02 -18.35 -12.02
N LYS A 175 9.20 -19.68 -12.08
CA LYS A 175 8.86 -20.56 -10.95
C LYS A 175 9.71 -20.26 -9.71
N THR A 176 11.02 -20.13 -9.86
CA THR A 176 11.91 -19.79 -8.74
C THR A 176 11.60 -18.41 -8.17
N VAL A 177 11.31 -17.43 -9.04
CA VAL A 177 10.87 -16.09 -8.63
C VAL A 177 9.57 -16.17 -7.83
N PHE A 178 8.58 -16.93 -8.31
CA PHE A 178 7.30 -17.11 -7.64
C PHE A 178 7.43 -17.83 -6.29
N ASP A 179 8.17 -18.94 -6.25
CA ASP A 179 8.43 -19.68 -5.01
C ASP A 179 9.10 -18.77 -3.96
N GLY A 180 10.00 -17.87 -4.40
CA GLY A 180 10.61 -16.83 -3.58
C GLY A 180 9.58 -15.86 -3.00
N ILE A 181 8.68 -15.32 -3.83
CA ILE A 181 7.60 -14.43 -3.40
C ILE A 181 6.70 -15.13 -2.37
N VAL A 182 6.26 -16.36 -2.65
CA VAL A 182 5.41 -17.15 -1.75
C VAL A 182 6.09 -17.37 -0.41
N SER A 183 7.37 -17.74 -0.41
CA SER A 183 8.16 -17.95 0.81
C SER A 183 8.19 -16.69 1.67
N GLN A 184 8.50 -15.55 1.06
CA GLN A 184 8.63 -14.26 1.76
C GLN A 184 7.29 -13.78 2.31
N TYR A 185 6.24 -13.83 1.49
CA TYR A 185 4.89 -13.44 1.86
C TYR A 185 4.37 -14.27 3.05
N LYS A 186 4.42 -15.61 2.95
CA LYS A 186 3.98 -16.50 4.03
C LYS A 186 4.80 -16.33 5.30
N CYS A 187 6.09 -16.05 5.15
CA CYS A 187 6.96 -15.82 6.30
C CYS A 187 6.61 -14.50 7.01
N LEU A 188 6.32 -13.42 6.28
CA LEU A 188 5.83 -12.16 6.84
C LEU A 188 4.46 -12.33 7.52
N ALA A 189 3.49 -12.96 6.84
CA ALA A 189 2.17 -13.27 7.43
C ALA A 189 2.29 -14.11 8.71
N GLY A 190 3.20 -15.10 8.72
CA GLY A 190 3.48 -15.89 9.92
C GLY A 190 4.09 -15.07 11.06
N LYS A 191 4.87 -14.02 10.77
CA LYS A 191 5.36 -13.09 11.81
C LYS A 191 4.26 -12.20 12.37
N VAL A 192 3.36 -11.71 11.51
CA VAL A 192 2.18 -10.96 11.93
C VAL A 192 1.36 -11.82 12.91
N GLN A 193 1.07 -13.06 12.54
CA GLN A 193 0.27 -13.96 13.37
C GLN A 193 0.94 -14.23 14.73
N LYS A 194 2.24 -14.54 14.75
CA LYS A 194 2.99 -14.74 16.00
C LYS A 194 3.01 -13.49 16.88
N TYR A 195 3.15 -12.32 16.27
CA TYR A 195 3.11 -11.06 17.00
C TYR A 195 1.74 -10.84 17.65
N ARG A 196 0.65 -11.15 16.94
CA ARG A 196 -0.71 -11.08 17.49
C ARG A 196 -0.90 -12.02 18.68
N GLU A 197 -0.55 -13.29 18.52
CA GLU A 197 -0.66 -14.31 19.57
C GLU A 197 0.15 -13.94 20.82
N SER A 198 1.38 -13.44 20.63
CA SER A 198 2.26 -13.08 21.75
C SER A 198 1.87 -11.78 22.46
N ASN A 199 1.00 -10.96 21.87
CA ASN A 199 0.61 -9.67 22.43
C ASN A 199 -0.90 -9.53 22.67
N GLU A 200 -1.68 -10.61 22.56
CA GLU A 200 -3.13 -10.60 22.77
C GLU A 200 -3.50 -10.00 24.14
N GLU A 201 -2.80 -10.38 25.21
CA GLU A 201 -3.05 -9.83 26.55
C GLU A 201 -2.79 -8.32 26.65
N LYS A 202 -1.78 -7.83 25.89
CA LYS A 202 -1.31 -6.44 25.92
C LYS A 202 -2.20 -5.52 25.09
N TYR A 203 -2.67 -6.02 23.95
CA TYR A 203 -3.30 -5.19 22.92
C TYR A 203 -4.79 -5.49 22.72
N GLY A 204 -5.27 -6.65 23.19
CA GLY A 204 -6.67 -7.03 23.08
C GLY A 204 -7.01 -7.56 21.68
N THR A 205 -8.12 -7.08 21.12
CA THR A 205 -8.63 -7.51 19.82
C THR A 205 -7.81 -6.93 18.67
N ASP A 206 -7.89 -7.59 17.52
CA ASP A 206 -7.26 -7.15 16.27
C ASP A 206 -7.75 -5.76 15.83
N PRO A 207 -6.88 -4.97 15.16
CA PRO A 207 -7.24 -3.66 14.67
C PRO A 207 -8.33 -3.75 13.59
N VAL A 208 -9.41 -2.99 13.77
CA VAL A 208 -10.48 -2.87 12.79
C VAL A 208 -10.05 -1.90 11.70
N VAL A 209 -10.04 -2.39 10.45
CA VAL A 209 -9.67 -1.61 9.27
C VAL A 209 -10.92 -1.37 8.43
N VAL A 210 -11.40 -0.12 8.39
CA VAL A 210 -12.47 0.27 7.47
C VAL A 210 -11.86 0.63 6.12
N ILE A 211 -12.28 -0.10 5.09
CA ILE A 211 -11.80 0.04 3.72
C ILE A 211 -12.90 0.73 2.92
N SER A 212 -12.57 1.89 2.35
CA SER A 212 -13.46 2.65 1.47
C SER A 212 -12.75 2.98 0.16
N ALA A 213 -13.52 3.35 -0.86
CA ALA A 213 -13.00 4.02 -2.03
C ALA A 213 -13.83 5.28 -2.29
N SER A 214 -13.34 6.15 -3.14
CA SER A 214 -13.90 7.47 -3.39
C SER A 214 -14.12 7.66 -4.89
N ASP A 215 -15.25 8.27 -5.26
CA ASP A 215 -15.45 8.86 -6.58
C ASP A 215 -15.17 10.36 -6.45
N PHE A 216 -14.04 10.81 -7.01
CA PHE A 216 -13.61 12.21 -6.91
C PHE A 216 -14.52 13.17 -7.67
N LYS A 217 -15.21 12.70 -8.72
CA LYS A 217 -16.13 13.53 -9.52
C LYS A 217 -17.46 13.70 -8.80
N ALA A 218 -17.97 12.61 -8.23
CA ALA A 218 -19.21 12.63 -7.46
C ALA A 218 -19.03 13.15 -6.02
N ASN A 219 -17.78 13.29 -5.56
CA ASN A 219 -17.42 13.62 -4.19
C ASN A 219 -18.15 12.70 -3.19
N SER A 220 -18.09 11.40 -3.46
CA SER A 220 -18.82 10.38 -2.71
C SER A 220 -17.96 9.16 -2.39
N ILE A 221 -18.35 8.44 -1.33
CA ILE A 221 -17.79 7.13 -1.00
C ILE A 221 -18.47 6.07 -1.89
N ILE A 222 -17.65 5.21 -2.47
CA ILE A 222 -18.06 4.04 -3.26
C ILE A 222 -17.40 2.78 -2.72
N ALA A 223 -17.94 1.63 -3.12
CA ALA A 223 -17.35 0.34 -2.82
C ALA A 223 -15.96 0.20 -3.48
N PRO A 224 -14.94 -0.27 -2.74
CA PRO A 224 -13.67 -0.66 -3.34
C PRO A 224 -13.86 -1.73 -4.43
N THR A 225 -13.12 -1.60 -5.53
CA THR A 225 -13.02 -2.68 -6.51
C THR A 225 -12.21 -3.84 -5.93
N ASN A 226 -12.57 -5.08 -6.29
CA ASN A 226 -11.89 -6.31 -5.83
C ASN A 226 -11.83 -6.44 -4.29
N ILE A 227 -13.00 -6.44 -3.66
CA ILE A 227 -13.17 -6.65 -2.21
C ILE A 227 -12.40 -7.89 -1.69
N PRO A 228 -12.44 -9.07 -2.34
CA PRO A 228 -11.72 -10.25 -1.85
C PRO A 228 -10.21 -10.04 -1.70
N PHE A 229 -9.59 -9.31 -2.63
CA PHE A 229 -8.17 -8.97 -2.56
C PHE A 229 -7.88 -8.14 -1.31
N TRP A 230 -8.62 -7.05 -1.10
CA TRP A 230 -8.42 -6.18 0.06
C TRP A 230 -8.65 -6.91 1.38
N THR A 231 -9.72 -7.72 1.47
CA THR A 231 -9.96 -8.56 2.64
C THR A 231 -8.76 -9.46 2.93
N THR A 232 -8.18 -10.08 1.91
CA THR A 232 -7.01 -10.97 2.06
C THR A 232 -5.78 -10.21 2.55
N VAL A 233 -5.44 -9.07 1.90
CA VAL A 233 -4.28 -8.25 2.28
C VAL A 233 -4.35 -7.82 3.74
N PHE A 234 -5.48 -7.27 4.17
CA PHE A 234 -5.61 -6.76 5.53
C PHE A 234 -5.72 -7.86 6.58
N THR A 235 -6.32 -9.01 6.23
CA THR A 235 -6.33 -10.18 7.12
C THR A 235 -4.91 -10.71 7.33
N ASP A 236 -4.13 -10.84 6.25
CA ASP A 236 -2.73 -11.30 6.34
C ASP A 236 -1.83 -10.29 7.05
N ALA A 237 -2.17 -8.99 7.00
CA ALA A 237 -1.55 -7.92 7.78
C ALA A 237 -2.03 -7.86 9.25
N GLY A 238 -2.95 -8.75 9.64
CA GLY A 238 -3.39 -8.93 11.02
C GLY A 238 -4.53 -8.01 11.46
N GLY A 239 -5.23 -7.39 10.52
CA GLY A 239 -6.42 -6.57 10.78
C GLY A 239 -7.74 -7.29 10.50
N VAL A 240 -8.82 -6.66 10.94
CA VAL A 240 -10.21 -7.08 10.67
C VAL A 240 -10.80 -6.13 9.62
N PRO A 241 -10.85 -6.54 8.35
CA PRO A 241 -11.35 -5.69 7.27
C PRO A 241 -12.87 -5.53 7.33
N LEU A 242 -13.34 -4.29 7.32
CA LEU A 242 -14.74 -3.91 7.13
C LEU A 242 -14.85 -3.08 5.85
N ILE A 243 -15.79 -3.42 4.98
CA ILE A 243 -15.90 -2.79 3.66
C ILE A 243 -17.04 -1.77 3.65
N ALA A 244 -16.70 -0.50 3.51
CA ALA A 244 -17.67 0.55 3.23
C ALA A 244 -18.11 0.48 1.77
N GLN A 245 -19.42 0.45 1.55
CA GLN A 245 -20.03 0.45 0.21
C GLN A 245 -20.45 1.86 -0.23
N ASP A 246 -20.71 2.73 0.76
CA ASP A 246 -21.24 4.06 0.62
C ASP A 246 -20.97 4.89 1.89
N ALA A 247 -21.45 6.14 1.91
CA ALA A 247 -21.28 7.03 3.05
C ALA A 247 -21.99 6.54 4.34
N SER A 248 -23.11 5.84 4.21
CA SER A 248 -23.90 5.36 5.36
C SER A 248 -23.20 4.20 6.07
N THR A 249 -22.77 3.21 5.29
CA THR A 249 -21.98 2.07 5.76
C THR A 249 -20.63 2.50 6.30
N PHE A 250 -19.95 3.46 5.65
CA PHE A 250 -18.74 4.07 6.20
C PHE A 250 -19.00 4.69 7.57
N ALA A 251 -19.99 5.58 7.70
CA ALA A 251 -20.27 6.28 8.95
C ALA A 251 -20.56 5.30 10.11
N SER A 252 -21.29 4.21 9.84
CA SER A 252 -21.58 3.16 10.82
C SER A 252 -20.31 2.44 11.29
N MET A 253 -19.43 2.06 10.37
CA MET A 253 -18.21 1.29 10.68
C MET A 253 -17.08 2.16 11.24
N ALA A 254 -17.00 3.42 10.83
CA ALA A 254 -15.93 4.35 11.19
C ALA A 254 -15.84 4.63 12.71
N HIS A 255 -16.95 4.45 13.44
CA HIS A 255 -16.97 4.61 14.91
C HIS A 255 -16.18 3.53 15.65
N SER A 256 -16.01 2.35 15.06
CA SER A 256 -15.20 1.26 15.60
C SER A 256 -13.84 1.11 14.92
N ALA A 257 -13.54 1.97 13.93
CA ALA A 257 -12.32 1.84 13.13
C ALA A 257 -11.09 2.30 13.91
N ASP A 258 -10.09 1.43 14.00
CA ASP A 258 -8.73 1.79 14.41
C ASP A 258 -7.98 2.45 13.26
N VAL A 259 -8.33 2.06 12.03
CA VAL A 259 -7.68 2.46 10.78
C VAL A 259 -8.74 2.67 9.72
N VAL A 260 -8.59 3.74 8.93
CA VAL A 260 -9.28 3.89 7.65
C VAL A 260 -8.26 3.71 6.53
N PHE A 261 -8.58 2.84 5.59
CA PHE A 261 -7.83 2.65 4.37
C PHE A 261 -8.65 3.08 3.16
N ASP A 262 -8.11 3.99 2.37
CA ASP A 262 -8.73 4.45 1.13
C ASP A 262 -8.09 3.75 -0.07
N ALA A 263 -8.88 2.87 -0.69
CA ALA A 263 -8.53 1.99 -1.80
C ALA A 263 -8.87 2.58 -3.18
N THR A 264 -9.02 3.90 -3.29
CA THR A 264 -9.41 4.55 -4.55
C THR A 264 -8.38 4.32 -5.66
N PHE A 265 -8.85 3.74 -6.77
CA PHE A 265 -8.12 3.49 -8.01
C PHE A 265 -8.05 4.76 -8.88
N GLU A 266 -7.59 5.89 -8.35
CA GLU A 266 -7.41 7.10 -9.17
C GLU A 266 -6.11 7.82 -8.78
N GLY A 267 -5.25 8.02 -9.79
CA GLY A 267 -3.92 8.62 -9.70
C GLY A 267 -3.95 10.12 -9.47
N ALA A 268 -4.65 10.58 -8.44
CA ALA A 268 -4.61 11.97 -8.04
C ALA A 268 -3.45 12.19 -7.05
N THR A 269 -2.32 12.71 -7.55
CA THR A 269 -1.29 13.32 -6.70
C THR A 269 -1.83 14.47 -5.84
N GLU A 270 -3.00 14.99 -6.18
CA GLU A 270 -3.75 16.01 -5.44
C GLU A 270 -4.58 15.45 -4.28
N TYR A 271 -4.70 14.11 -4.14
CA TYR A 271 -5.48 13.53 -3.06
C TYR A 271 -4.75 13.65 -1.72
N ASN A 272 -5.29 14.54 -0.89
CA ASN A 272 -4.78 14.88 0.43
C ASN A 272 -5.88 14.77 1.48
N ILE A 273 -5.52 15.00 2.74
CA ILE A 273 -6.45 14.90 3.87
C ILE A 273 -7.66 15.84 3.75
N LYS A 274 -7.54 17.00 3.09
CA LYS A 274 -8.64 17.94 2.90
C LYS A 274 -9.66 17.38 1.91
N LEU A 275 -9.21 16.83 0.79
CA LEU A 275 -10.10 16.19 -0.18
C LEU A 275 -10.75 14.93 0.42
N TRP A 276 -9.95 14.07 1.08
CA TRP A 276 -10.47 12.92 1.81
C TRP A 276 -11.57 13.31 2.81
N SER A 277 -11.32 14.35 3.62
CA SER A 277 -12.28 14.87 4.61
C SER A 277 -13.58 15.34 3.95
N THR A 278 -13.48 16.03 2.82
CA THR A 278 -14.64 16.55 2.07
C THR A 278 -15.54 15.42 1.59
N ILE A 279 -14.95 14.32 1.11
CA ILE A 279 -15.68 13.14 0.64
C ILE A 279 -16.26 12.35 1.83
N HIS A 280 -15.51 12.25 2.92
CA HIS A 280 -15.87 11.48 4.11
C HIS A 280 -16.65 12.32 5.14
N GLY A 281 -17.59 13.15 4.69
CA GLY A 281 -18.55 13.84 5.56
C GLY A 281 -18.00 15.00 6.38
N GLY A 282 -16.90 15.62 5.95
CA GLY A 282 -16.26 16.74 6.65
C GLY A 282 -15.57 16.34 7.94
N LEU A 283 -15.15 15.07 8.07
CA LEU A 283 -14.45 14.60 9.26
C LEU A 283 -13.12 15.33 9.45
N THR A 284 -12.90 15.86 10.66
CA THR A 284 -11.68 16.59 11.03
C THR A 284 -10.96 15.86 12.15
N PRO A 285 -9.68 16.17 12.44
CA PRO A 285 -8.99 15.63 13.62
C PRO A 285 -9.68 15.91 14.97
N THR A 286 -10.69 16.79 15.00
CA THR A 286 -11.48 17.11 16.20
C THR A 286 -12.84 16.38 16.25
N SER A 287 -13.19 15.62 15.22
CA SER A 287 -14.42 14.86 15.16
C SER A 287 -14.42 13.76 16.24
N ARG A 288 -15.30 13.91 17.23
CA ARG A 288 -15.42 12.96 18.35
C ARG A 288 -16.03 11.64 17.88
N GLY A 289 -15.66 10.55 18.54
CA GLY A 289 -16.20 9.22 18.26
C GLY A 289 -15.55 8.49 17.09
N TYR A 290 -14.44 9.00 16.55
CA TYR A 290 -13.66 8.37 15.48
C TYR A 290 -12.23 8.10 15.99
N PRO A 291 -11.92 6.89 16.46
CA PRO A 291 -10.64 6.58 17.09
C PRO A 291 -9.42 6.91 16.21
N PHE A 292 -9.54 6.62 14.92
CA PHE A 292 -8.51 6.83 13.90
C PHE A 292 -8.18 8.31 13.59
N LEU A 293 -8.91 9.30 14.15
CA LEU A 293 -8.66 10.75 13.97
C LEU A 293 -7.93 11.41 15.15
N ASN A 294 -7.64 10.67 16.22
CA ASN A 294 -7.18 11.25 17.48
C ASN A 294 -5.67 11.57 17.49
N GLY A 295 -5.30 12.75 16.98
CA GLY A 295 -3.99 13.38 17.19
C GLY A 295 -2.84 12.75 16.40
N PHE A 296 -1.65 12.66 17.02
CA PHE A 296 -0.41 12.14 16.40
C PHE A 296 -0.46 10.68 15.94
N GLN A 297 -1.55 9.97 16.25
CA GLN A 297 -1.75 8.57 15.87
C GLN A 297 -2.88 8.43 14.86
N SER A 298 -3.22 9.49 14.12
CA SER A 298 -4.28 9.39 13.12
C SER A 298 -3.91 8.38 12.02
N GLN A 299 -4.83 7.47 11.70
CA GLN A 299 -4.59 6.28 10.85
C GLN A 299 -5.46 6.33 9.60
N ILE A 300 -5.19 7.27 8.70
CA ILE A 300 -5.84 7.32 7.37
C ILE A 300 -4.78 7.03 6.32
N TRP A 301 -4.92 5.90 5.64
CA TRP A 301 -3.85 5.35 4.79
C TRP A 301 -4.30 5.15 3.34
N ARG A 302 -3.33 5.22 2.43
CA ARG A 302 -3.46 4.89 1.00
C ARG A 302 -2.22 4.16 0.50
N PHE A 303 -2.32 3.52 -0.67
CA PHE A 303 -1.20 2.88 -1.35
C PHE A 303 -0.51 3.78 -2.41
N ASP A 304 -0.63 5.11 -2.30
CA ASP A 304 -0.10 6.06 -3.28
C ASP A 304 1.16 6.81 -2.81
N GLU A 305 1.93 6.21 -1.88
CA GLU A 305 3.21 6.80 -1.43
C GLU A 305 4.19 6.98 -2.58
N ARG A 306 4.19 6.10 -3.57
CA ARG A 306 5.12 6.17 -4.70
C ARG A 306 4.40 6.47 -5.99
N ALA A 307 4.85 7.50 -6.71
CA ALA A 307 4.25 7.91 -7.96
C ALA A 307 5.28 8.37 -9.00
N ALA A 308 4.94 8.26 -10.29
CA ALA A 308 5.68 8.89 -11.37
C ALA A 308 4.76 9.55 -12.39
N ASN A 309 5.13 10.74 -12.87
CA ASN A 309 4.36 11.50 -13.87
C ASN A 309 2.88 11.71 -13.49
N GLY A 310 2.56 11.78 -12.19
CA GLY A 310 1.19 11.88 -11.71
C GLY A 310 0.47 10.55 -11.51
N TYR A 311 1.09 9.41 -11.82
CA TYR A 311 0.50 8.08 -11.71
C TYR A 311 1.08 7.28 -10.55
N ASP A 312 0.22 6.61 -9.81
CA ASP A 312 0.57 5.73 -8.69
C ASP A 312 1.27 4.44 -9.18
N ASP A 313 2.38 4.10 -8.51
CA ASP A 313 3.16 2.88 -8.77
C ASP A 313 2.49 1.60 -8.27
N PHE A 314 1.59 1.68 -7.29
CA PHE A 314 0.98 0.52 -6.65
C PHE A 314 0.34 -0.42 -7.67
N TYR A 315 -0.54 0.08 -8.54
CA TYR A 315 -1.22 -0.78 -9.52
C TYR A 315 -0.29 -1.31 -10.62
N GLN A 316 0.88 -0.68 -10.81
CA GLN A 316 1.89 -1.15 -11.77
C GLN A 316 2.78 -2.25 -11.20
N SER A 317 3.18 -2.09 -9.93
CA SER A 317 4.27 -2.83 -9.32
C SER A 317 3.81 -3.82 -8.26
N SER A 318 2.77 -3.52 -7.49
CA SER A 318 2.31 -4.39 -6.39
C SER A 318 1.77 -5.76 -6.82
N PRO A 319 1.11 -5.93 -8.00
CA PRO A 319 0.63 -7.25 -8.41
C PRO A 319 1.74 -8.31 -8.54
N ALA A 320 2.96 -7.88 -8.90
CA ALA A 320 4.13 -8.76 -9.01
C ALA A 320 4.89 -8.90 -7.68
N GLN A 321 4.50 -8.17 -6.64
CA GLN A 321 5.30 -7.92 -5.42
C GLN A 321 4.48 -7.90 -4.12
N PRO A 322 3.60 -8.89 -3.89
CA PRO A 322 2.76 -8.92 -2.70
C PRO A 322 3.59 -9.10 -1.41
N ASP A 323 4.80 -9.66 -1.51
CA ASP A 323 5.77 -9.77 -0.42
C ASP A 323 6.15 -8.38 0.13
N LEU A 324 6.37 -7.41 -0.76
CA LEU A 324 6.61 -6.01 -0.38
C LEU A 324 5.35 -5.34 0.15
N LEU A 325 4.19 -5.65 -0.45
CA LEU A 325 2.92 -5.08 -0.03
C LEU A 325 2.64 -5.42 1.44
N LEU A 326 2.89 -6.67 1.83
CA LEU A 326 2.73 -7.09 3.21
C LEU A 326 3.82 -6.52 4.14
N ALA A 327 5.03 -6.28 3.62
CA ALA A 327 6.12 -5.69 4.38
C ALA A 327 5.84 -4.23 4.79
N ASP A 328 5.07 -3.47 4.01
CA ASP A 328 4.69 -2.08 4.32
C ASP A 328 3.95 -1.93 5.65
N PHE A 329 3.23 -2.97 6.07
CA PHE A 329 2.54 -3.01 7.35
C PHE A 329 3.47 -3.18 8.55
N ASN A 330 4.77 -3.36 8.34
CA ASN A 330 5.77 -3.49 9.39
C ASN A 330 6.71 -2.26 9.40
N THR A 331 6.73 -1.51 10.51
CA THR A 331 7.61 -0.34 10.75
C THR A 331 9.09 -0.67 10.65
N ALA A 332 9.44 -1.95 10.76
CA ALA A 332 10.80 -2.41 10.53
C ALA A 332 11.25 -2.13 9.09
N TYR A 333 10.34 -1.89 8.16
CA TYR A 333 10.62 -1.44 6.80
C TYR A 333 10.13 -0.01 6.61
N ASN A 334 10.83 0.73 5.76
CA ASN A 334 10.27 1.97 5.25
C ASN A 334 9.12 1.57 4.32
N PRO A 335 7.88 2.05 4.56
CA PRO A 335 6.77 1.74 3.68
C PRO A 335 7.07 2.18 2.25
N PHE A 336 6.74 1.31 1.31
CA PHE A 336 7.02 1.47 -0.10
C PHE A 336 5.85 2.11 -0.85
N TRP A 337 4.63 1.68 -0.55
CA TRP A 337 3.38 2.22 -1.09
C TRP A 337 2.47 2.85 -0.01
N LEU A 338 2.60 2.47 1.26
CA LEU A 338 1.75 3.04 2.33
C LEU A 338 2.07 4.51 2.65
N ARG A 339 1.08 5.38 2.41
CA ARG A 339 1.10 6.80 2.77
C ARG A 339 0.05 7.12 3.83
N ASN A 340 0.42 7.83 4.90
CA ASN A 340 -0.52 8.31 5.92
C ASN A 340 -1.01 9.72 5.60
N LEU A 341 -2.25 9.83 5.11
CA LEU A 341 -2.87 11.11 4.78
C LEU A 341 -3.03 12.02 5.99
N ALA A 342 -3.34 11.46 7.15
CA ALA A 342 -3.61 12.25 8.34
C ALA A 342 -2.35 12.97 8.85
N ASN A 343 -1.17 12.41 8.57
CA ASN A 343 0.12 13.03 8.86
C ASN A 343 0.61 13.98 7.77
N SER A 344 -0.23 14.29 6.78
CA SER A 344 0.13 15.12 5.62
C SER A 344 1.35 14.57 4.88
N ALA A 345 1.53 13.24 4.87
CA ALA A 345 2.61 12.61 4.12
C ALA A 345 2.45 12.93 2.63
N THR A 346 3.56 13.34 2.02
CA THR A 346 3.66 13.61 0.58
C THR A 346 4.02 12.34 -0.16
N TYR A 347 3.72 12.28 -1.45
CA TYR A 347 4.22 11.20 -2.28
C TYR A 347 5.74 11.33 -2.51
N THR A 348 6.38 10.19 -2.64
CA THR A 348 7.74 10.00 -3.13
C THR A 348 7.72 9.90 -4.65
N GLN A 349 8.34 10.89 -5.31
CA GLN A 349 8.46 10.93 -6.76
C GLN A 349 9.54 9.95 -7.24
N SER A 350 9.13 8.94 -8.01
CA SER A 350 10.05 8.08 -8.76
C SER A 350 10.82 8.92 -9.78
N LYS A 351 12.13 8.66 -9.91
CA LYS A 351 13.02 9.37 -10.84
C LYS A 351 13.87 8.37 -11.62
N GLY A 352 13.99 8.59 -12.93
CA GLY A 352 14.85 7.81 -13.83
C GLY A 352 16.31 7.72 -13.36
N SER A 353 16.83 8.80 -12.77
CA SER A 353 18.18 8.88 -12.22
C SER A 353 18.46 7.88 -11.09
N ASN A 354 17.42 7.43 -10.38
CA ASN A 354 17.57 6.50 -9.26
C ASN A 354 17.81 5.05 -9.73
N CYS A 355 17.66 4.77 -11.03
CA CYS A 355 17.94 3.45 -11.61
C CYS A 355 19.44 3.17 -11.79
N ALA A 356 20.36 3.96 -11.20
CA ALA A 356 21.81 3.94 -11.44
C ALA A 356 22.45 2.52 -11.44
N GLY A 357 22.55 1.90 -12.62
CA GLY A 357 23.08 0.54 -12.82
C GLY A 357 22.16 -0.61 -12.36
N ARG A 358 20.92 -0.31 -11.97
CA ARG A 358 19.95 -1.29 -11.50
C ARG A 358 19.14 -1.79 -12.69
N THR A 359 18.97 -3.10 -12.82
CA THR A 359 18.17 -3.70 -13.90
C THR A 359 16.88 -4.33 -13.41
N THR A 360 16.69 -4.43 -12.09
CA THR A 360 15.54 -5.08 -11.46
C THR A 360 15.10 -4.36 -10.19
N PHE A 361 13.82 -4.51 -9.87
CA PHE A 361 13.23 -4.06 -8.61
C PHE A 361 13.78 -4.81 -7.39
N SER A 362 14.32 -6.02 -7.58
CA SER A 362 14.81 -6.90 -6.50
C SER A 362 16.01 -6.35 -5.71
N GLN A 363 16.46 -5.12 -5.99
CA GLN A 363 17.55 -4.47 -5.27
C GLN A 363 17.06 -3.53 -4.17
N TYR A 364 15.77 -3.16 -4.10
CA TYR A 364 15.27 -2.43 -2.93
C TYR A 364 15.27 -3.30 -1.66
N PHE A 365 15.22 -4.62 -1.85
CA PHE A 365 15.29 -5.61 -0.78
C PHE A 365 16.04 -6.81 -1.36
N ASP A 366 17.20 -7.20 -0.82
CA ASP A 366 18.08 -8.30 -1.27
C ASP A 366 17.44 -9.71 -1.28
N GLY A 367 16.18 -9.83 -1.69
CA GLY A 367 15.35 -11.03 -1.59
C GLY A 367 15.10 -11.49 -0.15
N LYS A 368 15.37 -10.65 0.86
CA LYS A 368 15.44 -11.05 2.27
C LYS A 368 14.63 -10.14 3.21
N LEU A 369 13.35 -9.96 2.90
CA LEU A 369 12.39 -9.35 3.83
C LEU A 369 12.28 -10.20 5.10
N CYS A 370 12.09 -11.52 5.01
CA CYS A 370 11.71 -12.25 6.21
C CYS A 370 12.79 -12.43 7.29
N PRO A 371 14.08 -12.70 7.03
CA PRO A 371 15.03 -12.95 8.12
C PRO A 371 15.46 -11.69 8.90
N ALA A 372 15.15 -10.48 8.42
CA ALA A 372 15.84 -9.29 8.89
C ALA A 372 15.38 -8.73 10.24
N ARG A 373 14.07 -8.74 10.56
CA ARG A 373 13.53 -7.95 11.69
C ARG A 373 12.28 -8.55 12.35
N GLU A 374 12.08 -8.25 13.64
CA GLU A 374 10.82 -8.52 14.34
C GLU A 374 9.66 -7.77 13.67
N TYR A 375 8.43 -8.29 13.81
CA TYR A 375 7.26 -7.57 13.31
C TYR A 375 6.84 -6.50 14.32
N VAL A 376 6.76 -5.25 13.85
CA VAL A 376 6.23 -4.13 14.62
C VAL A 376 5.26 -3.38 13.70
N PRO A 377 3.95 -3.37 13.98
CA PRO A 377 2.94 -2.88 13.06
C PRO A 377 3.10 -1.38 12.79
N ASN A 378 3.02 -1.00 11.52
CA ASN A 378 3.03 0.38 11.03
C ASN A 378 1.63 0.99 11.01
N VAL A 379 0.62 0.12 10.92
CA VAL A 379 -0.79 0.48 10.78
C VAL A 379 -1.56 -0.01 12.00
N GLY A 380 -2.33 0.90 12.61
CA GLY A 380 -3.20 0.60 13.75
C GLY A 380 -2.58 0.93 15.12
N ARG A 381 -3.45 1.33 16.06
CA ARG A 381 -3.11 1.51 17.48
C ARG A 381 -3.36 0.17 18.16
N LEU A 382 -2.31 -0.54 18.54
CA LEU A 382 -2.50 -1.80 19.27
C LEU A 382 -2.59 -1.60 20.78
N GLU A 383 -2.22 -0.45 21.32
CA GLU A 383 -2.33 -0.25 22.77
C GLU A 383 -3.79 -0.34 23.22
N LYS A 384 -4.08 -1.35 24.06
CA LYS A 384 -5.36 -1.48 24.74
C LYS A 384 -5.69 -0.13 25.37
N PRO A 385 -6.85 0.48 25.08
CA PRO A 385 -7.21 1.74 25.71
C PRO A 385 -7.10 1.54 27.22
N ALA A 386 -6.21 2.30 27.86
CA ALA A 386 -6.11 2.31 29.31
C ALA A 386 -7.53 2.52 29.83
N SER A 387 -8.03 1.55 30.60
CA SER A 387 -9.40 1.51 31.10
C SER A 387 -9.80 2.92 31.50
N LEU A 388 -10.78 3.50 30.78
CA LEU A 388 -11.38 4.77 31.15
C LEU A 388 -11.70 4.69 32.65
N PRO A 389 -11.30 5.67 33.48
CA PRO A 389 -11.54 5.61 34.91
C PRO A 389 -13.04 5.36 35.10
N SER A 390 -13.36 4.20 35.65
CA SER A 390 -14.73 3.79 35.91
C SER A 390 -15.37 4.89 36.74
N SER A 391 -16.30 5.63 36.14
CA SER A 391 -17.17 6.52 36.88
C SER A 391 -17.96 5.64 37.84
N SER A 392 -17.54 5.62 39.11
CA SER A 392 -18.26 4.98 40.19
C SER A 392 -19.60 5.71 40.35
N ASN A 393 -20.61 5.25 39.61
CA ASN A 393 -22.00 5.59 39.84
C ASN A 393 -22.41 4.94 41.16
N THR A 394 -22.27 5.67 42.26
CA THR A 394 -22.91 5.37 43.54
C THR A 394 -24.40 5.71 43.44
N GLY A 395 -25.14 4.92 42.66
CA GLY A 395 -26.60 4.99 42.58
C GLY A 395 -27.23 4.12 43.67
N GLY A 396 -27.33 4.67 44.89
CA GLY A 396 -28.01 4.03 46.00
C GLY A 396 -29.53 4.02 45.80
N SER A 397 -30.09 2.81 45.77
CA SER A 397 -31.52 2.51 45.71
C SER A 397 -32.25 2.99 46.98
N THR A 398 -33.27 3.83 46.84
CA THR A 398 -34.21 4.17 47.92
C THR A 398 -35.28 3.08 48.04
N GLY A 399 -35.05 2.14 48.93
CA GLY A 399 -36.07 1.22 49.46
C GLY A 399 -36.72 1.82 50.71
N SER A 400 -38.03 2.02 50.63
CA SER A 400 -38.90 2.50 51.71
C SER A 400 -39.06 1.41 52.78
N SER A 401 -38.77 1.72 54.05
CA SER A 401 -39.28 0.97 55.20
C SER A 401 -39.30 1.83 56.46
N ASN A 402 -40.50 2.00 57.01
CA ASN A 402 -40.79 2.63 58.29
C ASN A 402 -40.42 1.69 59.45
N ASN A 403 -39.63 2.15 60.43
CA ASN A 403 -40.03 2.15 61.85
C ASN A 403 -38.91 2.67 62.77
N GLY A 404 -39.31 3.58 63.68
CA GLY A 404 -39.03 3.45 65.12
C GLY A 404 -37.65 3.81 65.67
N SER A 405 -37.58 5.01 66.26
CA SER A 405 -36.99 5.28 67.59
C SER A 405 -35.49 5.03 67.81
N ASN A 406 -34.70 6.10 67.91
CA ASN A 406 -34.25 6.63 69.21
C ASN A 406 -33.18 7.72 69.05
N VAL A 407 -33.33 8.72 69.91
CA VAL A 407 -32.47 9.87 70.13
C VAL A 407 -31.09 9.43 70.66
N SER A 408 -30.01 9.93 70.07
CA SER A 408 -28.84 10.35 70.85
C SER A 408 -28.01 11.37 70.08
N SER A 409 -27.75 12.47 70.77
CA SER A 409 -27.06 13.68 70.37
C SER A 409 -25.55 13.45 70.34
N GLY A 410 -24.92 13.69 69.19
CA GLY A 410 -23.48 13.65 68.99
C GLY A 410 -22.99 14.94 68.37
N SER A 411 -22.56 15.85 69.23
CA SER A 411 -21.88 17.11 68.92
C SER A 411 -20.59 16.87 68.12
N LEU A 412 -20.45 17.50 66.95
CA LEU A 412 -19.14 17.90 66.43
C LEU A 412 -19.22 19.30 65.82
N THR A 413 -18.59 20.21 66.56
CA THR A 413 -18.22 21.56 66.21
C THR A 413 -17.05 21.60 65.23
N ALA A 414 -17.10 22.60 64.35
CA ALA A 414 -15.98 23.38 63.80
C ALA A 414 -14.94 22.70 62.86
N GLY A 415 -14.89 23.21 61.63
CA GLY A 415 -13.62 23.32 60.89
C GLY A 415 -13.75 23.24 59.37
N VAL A 416 -13.21 24.26 58.69
CA VAL A 416 -12.84 24.30 57.26
C VAL A 416 -13.85 24.96 56.31
N ILE A 417 -13.99 26.28 56.45
CA ILE A 417 -14.14 27.19 55.31
C ILE A 417 -12.73 27.74 55.03
N GLY A 418 -12.10 27.29 53.95
CA GLY A 418 -10.74 27.74 53.59
C GLY A 418 -10.01 26.92 52.53
N GLY A 419 -10.74 26.28 51.59
CA GLY A 419 -10.18 25.25 50.71
C GLY A 419 -10.20 25.52 49.20
N ILE A 420 -10.31 26.77 48.73
CA ILE A 420 -10.34 27.07 47.29
C ILE A 420 -9.09 27.83 46.80
N ALA A 421 -8.39 28.57 47.67
CA ALA A 421 -7.17 29.27 47.27
C ALA A 421 -5.91 28.37 47.23
N GLY A 422 -5.85 27.31 48.05
CA GLY A 422 -4.69 26.41 48.11
C GLY A 422 -4.61 25.39 46.95
N GLY A 423 -5.77 24.95 46.43
CA GLY A 423 -5.84 23.97 45.35
C GLY A 423 -5.33 24.50 44.01
N VAL A 424 -5.58 25.78 43.71
CA VAL A 424 -5.10 26.41 42.47
C VAL A 424 -3.58 26.58 42.48
N ALA A 425 -3.00 26.97 43.62
CA ALA A 425 -1.55 27.10 43.75
C ALA A 425 -0.83 25.74 43.63
N ALA A 426 -1.35 24.70 44.29
CA ALA A 426 -0.80 23.35 44.18
C ALA A 426 -0.92 22.78 42.75
N GLY A 427 -2.06 23.01 42.09
CA GLY A 427 -2.28 22.60 40.70
C GLY A 427 -1.32 23.27 39.71
N LEU A 428 -1.06 24.58 39.88
CA LEU A 428 -0.09 25.30 39.05
C LEU A 428 1.34 24.80 39.26
N ILE A 429 1.73 24.49 40.49
CA ILE A 429 3.06 23.94 40.78
C ILE A 429 3.26 22.57 40.11
N VAL A 430 2.25 21.69 40.15
CA VAL A 430 2.30 20.38 39.49
C VAL A 430 2.36 20.52 37.96
N ALA A 431 1.58 21.45 37.39
CA ALA A 431 1.63 21.74 35.95
C ALA A 431 3.00 22.29 35.51
N CYS A 432 3.58 23.22 36.28
CA CYS A 432 4.93 23.75 36.01
C CYS A 432 6.01 22.67 36.10
N LEU A 433 5.93 21.77 37.08
CA LEU A 433 6.85 20.62 37.21
C LEU A 433 6.72 19.64 36.04
N ALA A 434 5.50 19.37 35.57
CA ALA A 434 5.26 18.53 34.40
C ALA A 434 5.87 19.13 33.13
N VAL A 435 5.65 20.42 32.88
CA VAL A 435 6.24 21.15 31.74
C VAL A 435 7.77 21.16 31.82
N TRP A 436 8.34 21.37 33.01
CA TRP A 436 9.79 21.34 33.20
C TRP A 436 10.39 19.94 32.95
N CYS A 437 9.73 18.87 33.43
CA CYS A 437 10.16 17.49 33.19
C CYS A 437 10.13 17.12 31.69
N ILE A 438 9.11 17.58 30.94
CA ILE A 438 9.01 17.38 29.50
C ILE A 438 10.16 18.10 28.79
N GLY A 439 10.42 19.38 29.11
CA GLY A 439 11.54 20.14 28.54
C GLY A 439 12.89 19.48 28.80
N LYS A 440 13.12 18.99 30.02
CA LYS A 440 14.38 18.31 30.38
C LYS A 440 14.58 16.98 29.64
N ARG A 441 13.51 16.23 29.37
CA ARG A 441 13.57 15.00 28.56
C ARG A 441 13.88 15.31 27.10
N ARG A 442 13.29 16.36 26.52
CA ARG A 442 13.55 16.80 25.14
C ARG A 442 14.99 17.27 24.94
N ALA A 443 15.51 18.09 25.85
CA ALA A 443 16.89 18.55 25.81
C ALA A 443 17.89 17.38 25.87
N LYS A 444 17.64 16.36 26.70
CA LYS A 444 18.47 15.14 26.74
C LYS A 444 18.38 14.29 25.47
N ALA A 445 17.25 14.33 24.77
CA ALA A 445 17.05 13.63 23.51
C ALA A 445 17.61 14.38 22.29
N GLY A 446 18.25 15.55 22.50
CA GLY A 446 18.78 16.38 21.42
C GLY A 446 17.72 17.00 20.52
N LEU A 447 16.47 17.10 21.00
CA LEU A 447 15.33 17.60 20.23
C LEU A 447 15.23 19.13 20.19
N ASP A 448 15.98 19.82 21.05
CA ASP A 448 15.99 21.27 21.13
C ASP A 448 17.39 21.78 20.70
N GLU A 449 17.45 22.81 19.85
CA GLU A 449 18.69 23.46 19.43
C GLU A 449 19.49 23.95 20.66
N ARG A 450 20.83 23.76 20.64
CA ARG A 450 21.71 24.06 21.79
C ARG A 450 21.63 25.51 22.29
N ASP A 451 21.14 26.43 21.47
CA ASP A 451 21.13 27.87 21.76
C ASP A 451 19.74 28.41 22.14
N ARG A 452 18.70 27.57 22.22
CA ARG A 452 17.36 27.99 22.66
C ARG A 452 17.09 27.56 24.10
N GLY A 453 16.57 28.48 24.90
CA GLY A 453 16.18 28.21 26.29
C GLY A 453 15.17 27.05 26.39
N SER A 454 15.18 26.32 27.51
CA SER A 454 14.46 25.05 27.74
C SER A 454 12.93 25.08 27.60
N PHE A 455 12.36 26.25 27.28
CA PHE A 455 10.94 26.52 27.13
C PHE A 455 10.54 27.04 25.74
N ALA A 456 11.46 27.11 24.77
CA ALA A 456 11.15 27.59 23.41
C ALA A 456 10.01 26.78 22.77
N TRP A 457 9.96 25.47 23.00
CA TRP A 457 8.90 24.58 22.53
C TRP A 457 7.50 24.92 23.10
N VAL A 458 7.41 25.52 24.30
CA VAL A 458 6.13 25.96 24.88
C VAL A 458 5.59 27.15 24.11
N SER A 459 6.48 28.09 23.73
CA SER A 459 6.10 29.24 22.91
C SER A 459 5.68 28.81 21.50
N ASP A 460 6.30 27.77 20.95
CA ASP A 460 5.96 27.23 19.63
C ASP A 460 4.66 26.41 19.65
N ALA A 461 4.41 25.66 20.73
CA ALA A 461 3.13 24.99 20.94
C ALA A 461 1.97 25.97 21.15
N ALA A 462 2.19 27.05 21.92
CA ALA A 462 1.20 28.12 22.10
C ALA A 462 0.92 28.88 20.79
N ALA A 463 1.92 28.98 19.91
CA ALA A 463 1.78 29.56 18.58
C ALA A 463 1.22 28.57 17.52
N ASN A 464 0.81 27.37 17.93
CA ASN A 464 0.26 26.33 17.05
C ASN A 464 1.21 25.92 15.90
N ARG A 465 2.53 26.07 16.09
CA ARG A 465 3.54 25.77 15.07
C ARG A 465 3.83 24.27 15.03
N ARG A 466 3.81 23.68 13.83
CA ARG A 466 4.08 22.25 13.62
C ARG A 466 5.53 22.03 13.22
N PHE A 467 6.13 20.98 13.76
CA PHE A 467 7.44 20.49 13.33
C PHE A 467 7.22 19.31 12.39
N VAL A 468 7.85 19.34 11.22
CA VAL A 468 7.86 18.21 10.28
C VAL A 468 9.27 17.65 10.27
N ARG A 469 9.38 16.32 10.23
CA ARG A 469 10.67 15.65 10.02
C ARG A 469 11.03 15.81 8.54
N ILE A 470 11.89 16.77 8.23
CA ILE A 470 12.45 16.93 6.89
C ILE A 470 13.72 16.06 6.88
N GLY A 471 13.72 14.98 6.12
CA GLY A 471 14.92 14.19 5.88
C GLY A 471 15.48 14.52 4.50
N GLU A 472 16.65 15.15 4.44
CA GLU A 472 17.55 15.03 3.29
C GLU A 472 18.68 14.06 3.64
N GLU A 473 19.15 13.33 2.63
CA GLU A 473 19.81 12.02 2.72
C GLU A 473 21.13 11.97 3.51
N ASN A 474 21.64 13.08 4.08
CA ASN A 474 22.85 13.05 4.90
C ASN A 474 22.89 14.00 6.11
N ASP A 475 21.78 14.65 6.49
CA ASP A 475 21.75 15.45 7.72
C ASP A 475 20.35 15.46 8.35
N VAL A 476 20.22 14.99 9.59
CA VAL A 476 18.93 14.92 10.29
C VAL A 476 18.72 16.21 11.07
N GLY A 477 18.35 17.28 10.36
CA GLY A 477 17.92 18.55 10.94
C GLY A 477 16.40 18.68 10.96
N LEU A 478 15.79 19.02 12.11
CA LEU A 478 14.37 19.38 12.18
C LEU A 478 14.19 20.84 11.71
N GLY A 479 13.63 21.02 10.52
CA GLY A 479 13.25 22.34 9.99
C GLY A 479 11.87 22.79 10.48
N ARG A 480 11.77 24.06 10.86
CA ARG A 480 10.50 24.73 11.18
C ARG A 480 9.76 25.10 9.91
N VAL A 481 8.47 24.80 9.82
CA VAL A 481 7.58 25.30 8.77
C VAL A 481 6.60 26.26 9.41
N ASP A 482 6.73 27.55 9.08
CA ASP A 482 5.76 28.56 9.50
C ASP A 482 4.47 28.41 8.67
N ALA A 483 3.32 28.50 9.34
CA ALA A 483 2.02 28.41 8.70
C ALA A 483 1.61 29.80 8.18
N GLU A 484 1.96 30.14 6.93
CA GLU A 484 1.30 31.22 6.20
C GLU A 484 1.37 31.00 4.66
N GLU A 485 0.18 31.00 4.04
CA GLU A 485 -0.18 31.22 2.64
C GLU A 485 0.69 30.63 1.50
N GLY A 486 0.39 29.38 1.13
CA GLY A 486 0.82 28.77 -0.13
C GLY A 486 -0.22 28.91 -1.25
N THR A 487 -0.51 30.14 -1.71
CA THR A 487 -1.11 30.37 -3.03
C THR A 487 -0.24 31.32 -3.84
N ALA A 488 0.12 30.86 -5.04
CA ALA A 488 0.61 31.59 -6.21
C ALA A 488 2.10 32.03 -6.28
N ASN A 489 2.67 31.70 -7.44
CA ASN A 489 3.82 32.31 -8.12
C ASN A 489 5.23 31.80 -7.80
N TYR A 490 5.63 30.73 -8.51
CA TYR A 490 7.02 30.56 -8.96
C TYR A 490 7.05 30.34 -10.48
N LEU A 491 6.83 31.44 -11.21
CA LEU A 491 7.39 31.62 -12.54
C LEU A 491 8.02 33.02 -12.57
N THR A 492 9.22 33.07 -13.15
CA THR A 492 10.02 34.23 -13.60
C THR A 492 11.16 34.73 -12.68
N ALA A 493 12.32 34.89 -13.34
CA ALA A 493 13.59 35.54 -12.96
C ALA A 493 14.65 34.61 -12.30
N ARG A 494 15.92 34.55 -12.75
CA ARG A 494 16.67 35.45 -13.64
C ARG A 494 17.94 34.76 -14.17
N ARG A 495 18.19 34.87 -15.48
CA ARG A 495 19.54 34.95 -16.07
C ARG A 495 20.14 36.31 -15.67
N SER A 496 21.33 36.30 -15.07
CA SER A 496 22.39 37.32 -15.23
C SER A 496 23.44 37.11 -14.13
N GLY A 497 24.67 36.77 -14.53
CA GLY A 497 25.82 36.48 -13.67
C GLY A 497 26.67 35.41 -14.31
#